data_AF-A0A2G6L9Y0-F1
#
_entry.id   AF-A0A2G6L9Y0-F1
#
_cell.length_a   1.000
_cell.length_b   1.000
_cell.length_c   1.000
_cell.angle_alpha   90.00
_cell.angle_beta   90.00
_cell.angle_gamma   90.00
#
_symmetry.space_group_name_H-M   'P 1'
#
loop_
_entity.id
_entity.type
_entity.pdbx_description
1 polymer ?
#
loop_
_entity_poly.entity_id
_entity_poly.type
_entity_poly.pdbx_seq_one_letter_code
_entity_poly.pdbx_strand_id
1 'polypeptide(L)' 'MDAITYTFARSNLAKTMKKVCDDHSPVVITRKSSK' A
#
# COMPACT_ATOMS: atom_id res chain seq x y z
N MET A 1 -9.91 5.86 1.43
CA MET A 1 -8.89 5.49 0.44
C MET A 1 -7.55 5.94 0.99
N ASP A 2 -6.74 5.00 1.47
CA ASP A 2 -5.51 5.29 2.18
C ASP A 2 -4.33 5.41 1.21
N ALA A 3 -3.38 6.29 1.50
CA ALA A 3 -2.13 6.38 0.75
C ALA A 3 -0.96 5.91 1.62
N ILE A 4 -0.16 4.99 1.09
CA ILE A 4 1.05 4.47 1.74
C ILE A 4 2.26 4.65 0.82
N THR A 5 3.47 4.61 1.38
CA THR A 5 4.69 4.64 0.58
C THR A 5 5.02 3.26 0.02
N TYR A 6 5.74 3.22 -1.10
CA TYR A 6 6.24 1.98 -1.70
C TYR A 6 7.10 1.18 -0.71
N THR A 7 7.96 1.86 0.06
CA THR A 7 8.81 1.19 1.05
C THR A 7 7.97 0.48 2.11
N PHE A 8 6.91 1.13 2.61
CA PHE A 8 6.00 0.50 3.56
C PHE A 8 5.25 -0.68 2.95
N ALA A 9 4.68 -0.49 1.75
CA ALA A 9 3.95 -1.52 1.02
C ALA A 9 4.85 -2.74 0.73
N ARG A 10 6.10 -2.52 0.33
CA ARG A 10 7.07 -3.58 0.04
C ARG A 10 7.40 -4.41 1.29
N SER A 11 7.60 -3.77 2.43
CA SER A 11 7.92 -4.48 3.69
C SER A 11 6.71 -5.16 4.32
N ASN A 12 5.49 -4.76 3.98
CA ASN A 12 4.26 -5.23 4.62
C ASN A 12 3.19 -5.74 3.64
N LEU A 13 3.60 -6.21 2.45
CA LEU A 13 2.68 -6.47 1.33
C LEU A 13 1.52 -7.41 1.71
N ALA A 14 1.80 -8.51 2.40
CA ALA A 14 0.77 -9.47 2.82
C ALA A 14 -0.29 -8.83 3.73
N LYS A 15 0.15 -7.98 4.68
CA LYS A 15 -0.76 -7.25 5.59
C LYS A 15 -1.60 -6.23 4.81
N THR A 16 -0.98 -5.51 3.88
CA THR A 16 -1.67 -4.55 3.01
C THR A 16 -2.73 -5.23 2.16
N MET A 17 -2.43 -6.39 1.54
CA MET A 17 -3.39 -7.14 0.73
C MET A 17 -4.53 -7.70 1.56
N LYS A 18 -4.24 -8.24 2.76
CA LYS A 18 -5.29 -8.66 3.68
C LYS A 18 -6.26 -7.52 4.00
N LYS A 19 -5.74 -6.34 4.35
CA LYS A 19 -6.57 -5.17 4.64
C LYS A 19 -7.46 -4.78 3.44
N VAL A 20 -6.92 -4.80 2.22
CA VAL A 20 -7.70 -4.49 1.00
C VAL A 20 -8.85 -5.48 0.81
N CYS A 21 -8.61 -6.78 1.02
CA CYS A 21 -9.64 -7.80 0.92
C CYS A 21 -10.70 -7.66 2.01
N ASP A 22 -10.29 -7.42 3.26
CA ASP A 22 -11.21 -7.31 4.40
C ASP A 22 -12.09 -6.04 4.26
N ASP A 23 -11.45 -4.90 3.96
CA ASP A 23 -12.13 -3.60 3.90
C ASP A 23 -12.83 -3.33 2.55
N HIS A 24 -12.60 -4.19 1.54
CA HIS A 24 -13.07 -4.01 0.16
C HIS A 24 -12.77 -2.61 -0.40
N SER A 25 -11.64 -2.03 0.02
CA SER A 25 -11.30 -0.65 -0.30
C SER A 25 -9.90 -0.55 -0.91
N PRO A 26 -9.71 0.31 -1.92
CA PRO A 26 -8.42 0.45 -2.57
C PRO A 26 -7.43 1.24 -1.72
N VAL A 27 -6.14 0.97 -1.95
CA VAL A 27 -5.00 1.66 -1.32
C VAL A 27 -4.10 2.24 -2.41
N VAL A 28 -3.68 3.50 -2.26
CA VAL A 28 -2.76 4.18 -3.17
C VAL A 28 -1.32 3.98 -2.68
N ILE A 29 -0.46 3.48 -3.55
CA ILE A 29 0.98 3.33 -3.25
C ILE A 29 1.74 4.45 -3.95
N THR A 30 2.42 5.28 -3.17
CA THR A 30 3.25 6.38 -3.66
C THR A 30 4.74 6.01 -3.62
N ARG A 31 5.49 6.43 -4.63
CA ARG A 31 6.95 6.24 -4.68
C ARG A 31 7.60 7.59 -4.92
N LYS A 32 8.68 7.90 -4.19
CA LYS A 32 9.54 9.04 -4.57
C LYS A 32 10.21 8.69 -5.90
N SER A 33 10.01 9.54 -6.91
CA SER A 33 10.78 9.44 -8.15
C SER A 33 12.26 9.66 -7.80
N SER A 34 13.12 8.70 -8.11
CA SER A 34 14.55 8.98 -8.17
C SER A 34 14.75 9.82 -9.41
N LYS A 35 15.17 11.08 -9.26
CA LYS A 35 15.93 11.72 -10.33
C LYS A 35 17.30 11.05 -10.42
#